data_AF-A0A851K4I5-F1
#
_entry.id   AF-A0A851K4I5-F1
#
_cell.length_a   1.000
_cell.length_b   1.000
_cell.length_c   1.000
_cell.angle_alpha   90.00
_cell.angle_beta   90.00
_cell.angle_gamma   90.00
#
_symmetry.space_group_name_H-M   'P 1'
#
loop_
_entity.id
_entity.type
_entity.pdbx_description
1 polymer ?
#
loop_
_entity_poly.entity_id
_entity_poly.type
_entity_poly.pdbx_seq_one_letter_code
_entity_poly.pdbx_strand_id
1 'polypeptide(L)'
;MGALQPVLPAPTMIPQGWNIVVIDLKDCFYAVHVPPQNKFERARNSHETFHQNARAMHRQFQIPLNDTQGIVCACPQCSHYGPGLG
;
A
#
# COMPACT_ATOMS: atom_id res chain seq x y z
N MET A 1 -9.69 -36.65 -0.02
CA MET A 1 -8.25 -36.34 -0.08
C MET A 1 -8.06 -34.93 0.49
N GLY A 2 -7.63 -34.82 1.75
CA GLY A 2 -7.48 -33.55 2.48
C GLY A 2 -6.01 -33.29 2.79
N ALA A 3 -5.62 -32.02 2.82
CA ALA A 3 -4.23 -31.55 2.85
C ALA A 3 -3.44 -32.03 4.09
N LEU A 4 -2.21 -32.48 3.85
CA LEU A 4 -1.20 -32.71 4.89
C LEU A 4 -0.83 -31.35 5.50
N GLN A 5 -1.33 -31.07 6.70
CA GLN A 5 -0.89 -29.91 7.48
C GLN A 5 0.59 -30.12 7.84
N PRO A 6 1.49 -29.17 7.52
CA PRO A 6 2.86 -29.20 8.00
C PRO A 6 2.84 -29.23 9.53
N VAL A 7 3.33 -30.31 10.12
CA VAL A 7 3.49 -30.44 11.57
C VAL A 7 4.41 -29.31 12.03
N LEU A 8 3.90 -28.42 12.87
CA LEU A 8 4.72 -27.46 13.61
C LEU A 8 5.84 -28.24 14.33
N PRO A 9 7.11 -27.79 14.26
CA PRO A 9 8.20 -28.52 14.89
C PRO A 9 7.88 -28.72 16.38
N ALA A 10 8.07 -29.95 16.86
CA ALA A 10 7.76 -30.31 18.23
C ALA A 10 8.51 -29.35 19.20
N PRO A 11 7.90 -28.97 20.34
CA PRO A 11 8.45 -27.99 21.30
C PRO A 11 9.84 -28.34 21.83
N THR A 12 10.30 -29.57 21.61
CA THR A 12 11.64 -30.08 21.94
C THR A 12 12.78 -29.46 21.12
N MET A 13 12.49 -28.71 20.05
CA MET A 13 13.52 -27.99 19.29
C MET A 13 13.92 -26.63 19.87
N ILE A 14 13.26 -26.17 20.95
CA ILE A 14 13.68 -24.95 21.66
C ILE A 14 14.72 -25.33 22.72
N PRO A 15 16.00 -24.90 22.59
CA PRO A 15 17.05 -25.26 23.54
C PRO A 15 16.71 -24.77 24.94
N GLN A 16 16.88 -25.64 25.95
CA GLN A 16 16.68 -25.23 27.35
C GLN A 16 17.74 -24.20 27.73
N GLY A 17 17.31 -22.98 28.08
CA GLY A 17 18.18 -21.84 28.40
C GLY A 17 18.02 -20.63 27.49
N TRP A 18 17.20 -20.71 26.43
CA TRP A 18 16.85 -19.55 25.63
C TRP A 18 15.75 -18.72 26.30
N ASN A 19 15.95 -17.40 26.37
CA ASN A 19 14.93 -16.45 26.81
C ASN A 19 13.88 -16.32 25.70
N ILE A 20 12.74 -17.00 25.86
CA ILE A 20 11.64 -16.95 24.90
C ILE A 20 10.87 -15.65 25.12
N VAL A 21 11.02 -14.70 24.19
CA VAL A 21 10.22 -13.49 24.16
C VAL A 21 9.02 -13.73 23.25
N VAL A 22 7.82 -13.79 23.83
CA VAL A 22 6.57 -13.84 23.06
C VAL A 22 6.20 -12.41 22.68
N ILE A 23 6.54 -12.02 21.45
CA ILE A 23 6.14 -10.73 20.88
C ILE A 23 4.71 -10.88 20.38
N ASP A 24 3.75 -10.26 21.07
CA ASP A 24 2.35 -10.24 20.64
C ASP A 24 2.23 -9.40 19.34
N LEU A 25 2.02 -10.09 18.22
CA LEU A 25 1.90 -9.46 16.90
C LEU A 25 0.52 -8.76 16.71
N LYS A 26 -0.39 -8.86 17.70
CA LYS A 26 -1.75 -8.31 17.59
C LYS A 26 -1.72 -6.78 17.65
N ASP A 27 -0.77 -6.20 18.40
CA ASP A 27 -0.50 -4.76 18.40
C ASP A 27 0.28 -4.28 17.16
N CYS A 28 1.06 -5.17 16.52
CA CYS A 28 1.77 -4.84 15.28
C CYS A 28 0.84 -4.71 14.06
N PHE A 29 -0.38 -5.24 14.11
CA PHE A 29 -1.35 -5.13 13.03
C PHE A 29 -2.08 -3.77 13.00
N TYR A 30 -2.12 -3.06 14.13
CA TYR A 30 -2.75 -1.73 14.26
C TYR A 30 -1.76 -0.57 14.15
N ALA A 31 -0.45 -0.85 14.09
CA ALA A 31 0.60 0.16 14.01
C ALA A 31 0.94 0.62 12.58
N VAL A 32 0.12 0.33 11.57
CA VAL A 32 0.06 1.23 10.40
C VAL A 32 -0.92 2.33 10.78
N HIS A 33 -0.46 3.28 11.59
CA HIS A 33 -1.11 4.56 11.75
C HIS A 33 -1.06 5.23 10.37
N VAL A 34 -2.03 4.97 9.50
CA VAL A 34 -2.23 5.77 8.31
C VAL A 34 -2.84 7.07 8.84
N PRO A 35 -2.07 8.17 8.95
CA PRO A 35 -2.68 9.45 9.31
C PRO A 35 -3.81 9.71 8.31
N PRO A 36 -4.84 10.47 8.66
CA PRO A 36 -5.88 10.83 7.70
C PRO A 36 -5.24 11.50 6.48
N GLN A 37 -4.98 10.72 5.43
CA GLN A 37 -4.25 11.19 4.26
C GLN A 37 -5.17 12.15 3.52
N ASN A 38 -4.65 13.32 3.19
CA ASN A 38 -5.39 14.28 2.41
C ASN A 38 -5.78 13.65 1.06
N LYS A 39 -6.94 14.06 0.51
CA LYS A 39 -7.42 13.53 -0.78
C LYS A 39 -6.38 13.66 -1.89
N PHE A 40 -5.58 14.72 -1.84
CA PHE A 40 -4.45 14.97 -2.74
C PHE A 40 -3.32 13.94 -2.59
N GLU A 41 -2.91 13.61 -1.35
CA GLU A 41 -1.88 12.61 -1.09
C GLU A 41 -2.34 11.22 -1.52
N ARG A 42 -3.61 10.88 -1.24
CA ARG A 42 -4.22 9.62 -1.71
C ARG A 42 -4.22 9.52 -3.23
N ALA A 43 -4.53 10.62 -3.92
CA ALA A 43 -4.49 10.69 -5.37
C ALA A 43 -3.06 10.49 -5.92
N ARG A 44 -2.06 11.15 -5.32
CA ARG A 44 -0.65 10.99 -5.69
C ARG A 44 -0.19 9.54 -5.54
N ASN A 45 -0.41 8.94 -4.36
CA ASN A 45 -0.02 7.55 -4.09
C ASN A 45 -0.72 6.58 -5.06
N SER A 46 -2.00 6.82 -5.35
CA SER A 46 -2.74 6.01 -6.31
C SER A 46 -2.26 6.17 -7.75
N HIS A 47 -1.76 7.34 -8.14
CA HIS A 47 -1.15 7.53 -9.46
C HIS A 47 0.26 6.91 -9.52
N GLU A 48 1.02 6.92 -8.43
CA GLU A 48 2.32 6.25 -8.34
C GLU A 48 2.20 4.73 -8.52
N THR A 49 1.14 4.11 -7.98
CA THR A 49 0.96 2.65 -8.11
C THR A 49 0.29 2.21 -9.41
N PHE A 50 -0.65 3.00 -9.94
CA PHE A 50 -1.51 2.58 -11.05
C PHE A 50 -1.38 3.43 -12.32
N HIS A 51 -0.63 4.52 -12.28
CA HIS A 51 -0.47 5.47 -13.40
C HIS A 51 -1.79 5.89 -14.07
N GLN A 52 -2.86 6.00 -13.27
CA GLN A 52 -4.20 6.32 -13.75
C GLN A 52 -4.30 7.72 -14.37
N ASN A 53 -5.16 7.89 -15.38
CA ASN A 53 -5.34 9.18 -16.04
C ASN A 53 -5.94 10.26 -15.11
N ALA A 54 -5.65 11.53 -15.40
CA ALA A 54 -6.05 12.68 -14.58
C ALA A 54 -7.57 12.80 -14.39
N ARG A 55 -8.36 12.37 -15.37
CA ARG A 55 -9.83 12.48 -15.37
C ARG A 55 -10.48 11.43 -14.49
N ALA A 56 -9.98 10.19 -14.52
CA ALA A 56 -10.37 9.11 -13.62
C ALA A 56 -9.99 9.47 -12.17
N MET A 57 -8.77 9.98 -11.97
CA MET A 57 -8.31 10.43 -10.65
C MET A 57 -9.17 11.56 -10.08
N HIS A 58 -9.56 12.54 -10.91
CA HIS A 58 -10.47 13.63 -10.51
C HIS A 58 -11.82 13.08 -10.01
N ARG A 59 -12.39 12.11 -10.73
CA ARG A 59 -13.64 11.47 -10.33
C ARG A 59 -13.49 10.63 -9.06
N GLN A 60 -12.38 9.90 -8.92
CA GLN A 60 -12.14 8.98 -7.81
C GLN A 60 -11.86 9.69 -6.49
N PHE A 61 -11.07 10.77 -6.52
CA PHE A 61 -10.63 11.47 -5.29
C PHE A 61 -11.33 12.80 -5.08
N GLN A 62 -12.12 13.29 -6.04
CA GLN A 62 -12.81 14.57 -5.99
C GLN A 62 -11.88 15.74 -5.63
N ILE A 63 -10.66 15.73 -6.17
CA ILE A 63 -9.70 16.84 -6.09
C ILE A 63 -9.71 17.63 -7.42
N PRO A 64 -9.39 18.92 -7.44
CA PRO A 64 -9.40 19.75 -8.66
C PRO A 64 -8.66 19.10 -9.84
N LEU A 65 -9.18 19.28 -11.07
CA LEU A 65 -8.55 18.72 -12.27
C LEU A 65 -7.12 19.26 -12.49
N ASN A 66 -6.86 20.51 -12.10
CA ASN A 66 -5.53 21.09 -12.19
C ASN A 66 -4.53 20.37 -11.26
N ASP A 67 -4.99 19.98 -10.06
CA ASP A 67 -4.18 19.19 -9.12
C ASP A 67 -3.91 17.79 -9.67
N THR A 68 -4.90 17.17 -10.33
CA THR A 68 -4.69 15.85 -10.94
C THR A 68 -3.77 15.91 -12.14
N GLN A 69 -3.88 16.95 -12.97
CA GLN A 69 -2.94 17.21 -14.05
C GLN A 69 -1.53 17.45 -13.51
N GLY A 70 -1.38 18.22 -12.43
CA GLY A 70 -0.10 18.42 -11.75
C GLY A 70 0.56 17.10 -11.31
N ILE A 71 -0.23 16.16 -10.77
CA ILE A 71 0.26 14.82 -10.39
C ILE A 71 0.74 14.03 -11.63
N VAL A 72 -0.03 14.02 -12.72
CA VAL A 72 0.34 13.30 -13.95
C VAL A 72 1.56 13.94 -14.63
N CYS A 73 1.63 15.27 -14.67
CA CYS A 73 2.75 16.02 -15.25
C CYS A 73 4.05 15.83 -14.45
N ALA A 74 3.96 15.64 -13.13
CA ALA A 74 5.12 15.37 -12.29
C ALA A 74 5.63 13.91 -12.40
N CYS A 75 4.84 13.00 -12.96
CA CYS A 75 5.24 11.61 -13.12
C CYS A 75 6.18 11.45 -14.32
N PRO A 76 7.44 10.99 -14.15
CA PRO A 76 8.38 10.85 -15.27
C PRO A 76 7.94 9.82 -16.31
N GLN A 77 7.10 8.86 -15.92
CA GLN A 77 6.55 7.86 -16.82
C GLN A 77 5.34 8.36 -17.61
N CYS A 78 4.56 9.31 -17.06
CA CYS A 78 3.33 9.78 -17.69
C CYS A 78 3.47 11.17 -18.33
N SER A 79 4.46 11.96 -17.94
CA SER A 79 4.70 13.34 -18.43
C SER A 79 4.89 13.41 -19.94
N HIS A 80 5.47 12.37 -20.54
CA HIS A 80 5.71 12.29 -21.98
C HIS A 80 4.48 11.89 -22.81
N TYR A 81 3.47 11.28 -22.20
CA TYR A 81 2.30 10.73 -22.90
C TYR A 81 1.17 11.75 -23.13
N GLY A 82 1.33 12.96 -22.58
CA GLY A 82 0.34 14.03 -22.69
C GLY A 82 -0.98 13.71 -21.95
N PRO A 83 -1.82 14.73 -21.69
CA PRO A 83 -3.06 14.57 -20.91
C PRO A 83 -4.18 13.80 -21.64
N GLY A 84 -3.89 13.15 -22.78
CA GLY A 84 -4.87 12.68 -23.75
C GLY A 84 -5.09 11.17 -23.84
N LEU A 85 -4.32 10.32 -23.15
CA LEU A 85 -4.49 8.87 -23.23
C LEU A 85 -5.15 8.34 -21.95
N GLY A 86 -6.47 8.28 -22.02
CA GLY A 86 -7.32 7.38 -21.25
C GLY A 86 -8.02 6.41 -22.19
#